data_AF-F3AUF7-F1
#
_entry.id   AF-F3AUF7-F1
#
_cell.length_a   1.000
_cell.length_b   1.000
_cell.length_c   1.000
_cell.angle_alpha   90.00
_cell.angle_beta   90.00
_cell.angle_gamma   90.00
#
_symmetry.space_group_name_H-M   'P 1'
#
loop_
_entity.id
_entity.type
_entity.pdbx_description
1 polymer ?
#
loop_
_entity_poly.entity_id
_entity_poly.type
_entity_poly.pdbx_seq_one_letter_code
_entity_poly.pdbx_strand_id
1 'polypeptide(L)' 'MDNEKQKAAILEYLECSYSGAKMMDDIELQTRIGRAIEAFKADVHEDIFREGFIESQIEKEMQDRLEDL' A
#
# COMPACT_ATOMS: atom_id res chain seq x y z
N MET A 1 15.37 -20.09 -3.69
CA MET A 1 14.08 -19.71 -3.06
C MET A 1 13.35 -18.84 -4.06
N ASP A 2 12.04 -19.05 -4.23
CA ASP A 2 11.24 -18.34 -5.22
C ASP A 2 10.93 -16.92 -4.69
N ASN A 3 11.51 -15.90 -5.33
CA ASN A 3 11.51 -14.53 -4.85
C ASN A 3 10.09 -13.95 -4.75
N GLU A 4 9.20 -14.37 -5.65
CA GLU A 4 7.80 -13.95 -5.66
C GLU A 4 7.00 -14.55 -4.50
N LYS A 5 7.31 -15.80 -4.11
CA LYS A 5 6.71 -16.41 -2.92
C LYS A 5 7.13 -15.72 -1.63
N GLN A 6 8.38 -15.25 -1.56
CA GLN A 6 8.85 -14.49 -0.41
C GLN A 6 8.19 -13.11 -0.34
N LYS A 7 8.03 -12.43 -1.48
CA LYS A 7 7.29 -11.16 -1.52
C LYS A 7 5.84 -11.32 -1.07
N ALA A 8 5.16 -12.35 -1.57
CA ALA A 8 3.77 -12.64 -1.17
C ALA A 8 3.65 -12.89 0.33
N ALA A 9 4.57 -13.68 0.92
CA ALA A 9 4.57 -13.96 2.36
C ALA A 9 4.84 -12.71 3.22
N ILE A 10 5.72 -11.81 2.76
CA ILE A 10 5.97 -10.53 3.45
C ILE A 10 4.72 -9.66 3.40
N LEU A 11 4.06 -9.57 2.23
CA LEU A 11 2.86 -8.77 2.08
C LEU A 11 1.71 -9.30 2.94
N GLU A 12 1.48 -10.62 2.93
CA GLU A 12 0.47 -11.29 3.77
C GLU A 12 0.71 -10.98 5.25
N TYR A 13 1.95 -11.06 5.72
CA TYR A 13 2.30 -10.73 7.10
C TYR A 13 1.97 -9.27 7.45
N LEU A 14 2.28 -8.32 6.56
CA LEU A 14 1.98 -6.91 6.77
C LEU A 14 0.46 -6.67 6.81
N GLU A 15 -0.31 -7.28 5.91
CA GLU A 15 -1.78 -7.13 5.84
C GLU A 15 -2.48 -7.74 7.06
N CYS A 16 -2.03 -8.91 7.53
CA CYS A 16 -2.50 -9.50 8.78
C CYS A 16 -2.18 -8.61 9.99
N SER A 17 -0.97 -8.07 10.05
CA SER A 17 -0.53 -7.21 11.16
C SER A 17 -1.30 -5.89 11.19
N TYR A 18 -1.57 -5.30 10.02
CA TYR A 18 -2.40 -4.10 9.89
C TYR A 18 -3.84 -4.36 10.36
N SER A 19 -4.41 -5.52 10.00
CA SER A 19 -5.74 -5.93 10.45
C SER A 19 -5.79 -6.10 11.97
N GLY A 20 -4.77 -6.70 12.58
CA GLY A 20 -4.63 -6.79 14.03
C GLY A 20 -4.54 -5.43 14.71
N ALA A 21 -3.77 -4.49 14.14
CA ALA A 21 -3.67 -3.12 14.64
C ALA A 21 -5.01 -2.36 14.55
N LYS A 22 -5.79 -2.59 13.48
CA LYS A 22 -7.18 -2.11 13.36
C LYS A 22 -8.08 -2.65 14.47
N MET A 23 -8.01 -3.95 14.74
CA MET A 23 -8.83 -4.58 15.78
C MET A 23 -8.52 -4.07 17.19
N MET A 24 -7.29 -3.61 17.44
CA MET A 24 -6.85 -3.03 18.71
C MET A 24 -7.04 -1.51 18.80
N ASP A 25 -7.54 -0.88 17.73
CA ASP A 25 -7.63 0.57 17.60
C ASP A 25 -6.27 1.30 17.79
N ASP A 26 -5.17 0.60 17.47
CA ASP A 26 -3.81 1.12 17.55
C ASP A 26 -3.48 1.93 16.28
N ILE A 27 -3.87 3.19 16.29
CA ILE A 27 -3.74 4.11 15.15
C ILE A 27 -2.28 4.32 14.73
N GLU A 28 -1.36 4.36 15.70
CA GLU A 28 0.06 4.55 15.42
C GLU A 28 0.64 3.35 14.68
N LEU A 29 0.33 2.14 15.15
CA LEU A 29 0.78 0.91 14.51
C LEU A 29 0.13 0.71 13.14
N GLN A 30 -1.17 1.01 13.00
CA GLN A 30 -1.84 1.02 11.70
C GLN A 30 -1.11 1.92 10.70
N THR A 31 -0.78 3.15 11.11
CA THR A 31 -0.09 4.12 10.24
C THR A 31 1.29 3.62 9.81
N ARG A 32 2.05 3.03 10.75
CA ARG A 32 3.39 2.49 10.46
C ARG A 32 3.33 1.32 9.49
N ILE A 33 2.42 0.38 9.70
CA ILE A 33 2.28 -0.79 8.83
C ILE A 33 1.73 -0.40 7.46
N GLY A 34 0.76 0.52 7.39
CA GLY A 34 0.23 1.04 6.13
C GLY A 34 1.34 1.64 5.25
N ARG A 35 2.23 2.44 5.83
CA ARG A 35 3.41 2.96 5.11
C ARG A 35 4.35 1.87 4.61
N ALA A 36 4.53 0.80 5.40
CA ALA A 36 5.36 -0.32 5.00
C ALA A 36 4.74 -1.09 3.81
N ILE A 37 3.42 -1.27 3.80
CA ILE A 37 2.69 -1.91 2.68
C ILE A 37 2.86 -1.08 1.40
N GLU A 38 2.63 0.24 1.47
CA GLU A 38 2.77 1.12 0.31
C GLU A 38 4.20 1.15 -0.22
N ALA A 39 5.19 1.28 0.66
CA ALA A 39 6.60 1.24 0.27
C ALA A 39 7.01 -0.11 -0.34
N PHE A 40 6.38 -1.21 0.09
CA PHE A 40 6.64 -2.54 -0.43
C PHE A 40 5.98 -2.80 -1.79
N LYS A 41 4.82 -2.16 -2.04
CA LYS A 41 4.08 -2.21 -3.32
C LYS A 41 4.61 -1.21 -4.35
N ALA A 42 5.26 -0.15 -3.90
CA ALA A 42 5.80 0.90 -4.77
C ALA A 42 6.77 0.31 -5.80
N ASP A 43 6.53 0.62 -7.07
CA ASP A 43 7.47 0.31 -8.13
C ASP A 43 8.70 1.22 -7.97
N VAL A 44 9.86 0.63 -7.73
CA VAL A 44 11.14 1.35 -7.60
C VAL A 44 11.55 2.06 -8.89
N HIS A 45 10.92 1.73 -10.02
CA HIS A 45 11.12 2.38 -11.30
C HIS A 45 10.10 3.50 -11.59
N GLU A 46 9.07 3.65 -10.75
CA GLU A 46 8.14 4.75 -10.88
C GLU A 46 8.74 6.01 -10.25
N ASP A 47 9.05 6.99 -11.10
CA ASP A 47 9.63 8.25 -10.67
C ASP A 47 8.57 9.09 -9.95
N ILE A 48 8.49 8.92 -8.64
CA ILE A 48 7.57 9.65 -7.76
C ILE A 48 7.83 11.17 -7.74
N PHE A 49 8.96 11.63 -8.29
CA PHE A 49 9.31 13.04 -8.41
C PHE A 49 9.00 13.62 -9.80
N ARG A 50 8.40 12.84 -10.71
CA ARG A 50 7.99 13.36 -12.02
C ARG A 50 6.85 14.37 -11.88
N GLU A 51 6.90 15.39 -12.73
CA GLU A 51 5.83 16.39 -12.81
C GLU A 51 4.50 15.70 -13.17
N GLY A 52 3.44 16.04 -12.43
CA GLY A 52 2.11 15.45 -12.59
C GLY A 52 1.88 14.09 -11.91
N PHE A 53 2.83 13.55 -11.14
CA PHE A 53 2.64 12.28 -10.41
C PHE A 53 1.45 12.33 -9.45
N ILE A 54 1.38 13.36 -8.60
CA ILE A 54 0.30 13.51 -7.61
C ILE A 54 -1.06 13.65 -8.29
N GLU A 55 -1.13 14.41 -9.39
CA GLU A 55 -2.36 14.58 -10.18
C GLU A 55 -2.84 13.24 -10.74
N SER A 56 -1.92 12.42 -11.29
CA SER A 56 -2.27 11.09 -11.80
C SER A 56 -2.75 10.12 -10.71
N GLN A 57 -2.25 10.24 -9.48
CA GLN A 57 -2.71 9.43 -8.34
C GLN A 57 -4.13 9.84 -7.90
N ILE A 58 -4.39 11.15 -7.83
CA ILE A 58 -5.71 11.68 -7.49
C ILE A 58 -6.75 11.27 -8.53
N GLU A 59 -6.41 11.35 -9.83
CA GLU A 59 -7.32 10.94 -10.91
C GLU A 59 -7.66 9.45 -10.84
N LYS A 60 -6.64 8.60 -10.61
CA LYS A 60 -6.83 7.16 -10.48
C LYS A 60 -7.72 6.79 -9.29
N GLU A 61 -7.47 7.41 -8.12
CA GLU A 61 -8.25 7.18 -6.90
C GLU A 61 -9.72 7.65 -7.06
N MET A 62 -9.94 8.74 -7.82
CA MET A 62 -11.30 9.16 -8.18
C MET A 62 -12.00 8.19 -9.13
N GLN A 63 -11.26 7.61 -10.08
CA GLN A 63 -11.78 6.62 -11.04
C GLN A 63 -12.19 5.32 -10.34
N ASP A 64 -11.33 4.77 -9.49
CA ASP A 64 -11.60 3.53 -8.74
C ASP A 64 -12.87 3.67 -7.88
N ARG A 65 -13.09 4.84 -7.28
CA ARG A 65 -14.30 5.14 -6.50
C ARG A 65 -15.58 5.30 -7.33
N LEU A 66 -15.45 5.63 -8.62
CA LEU A 66 -16.58 5.72 -9.55
C LEU A 66 -16.95 4.35 -10.11
N GLU A 67 -16.00 3.42 -10.21
CA GLU A 67 -16.24 2.04 -10.66
C GLU A 67 -16.89 1.15 -9.59
N ASP A 68 -16.77 1.53 -8.31
CA ASP A 68 -17.41 0.85 -7.16
C ASP A 68 -18.88 1.28 -6.91
N LEU A 69 -19.47 2.16 -7.73
CA LEU A 69 -20.86 2.66 -7.66
C LEU A 69 -21.76 2.11 -8.77
#